data_AF-A0A9E7AZL8-F1
#
_entry.id   AF-A0A9E7AZL8-F1
#
_cell.length_a   1.000
_cell.length_b   1.000
_cell.length_c   1.000
_cell.angle_alpha   90.00
_cell.angle_beta   90.00
_cell.angle_gamma   90.00
#
_symmetry.space_group_name_H-M   'P 1'
#
loop_
_entity.id
_entity.type
_entity.pdbx_description
1 polymer ?
#
loop_
_entity_poly.entity_id
_entity_poly.type
_entity_poly.pdbx_seq_one_letter_code
_entity_poly.pdbx_strand_id
1 'polypeptide(L)'
;MAKFGITRNPSDVLEEIAHRHRSIRKEAGFSQNELAKRSGDWKSAPAYDLTFSNSAHGLHSTMIAGESRNPGKQHLMKLADYFKINKAREIIQQAEDAVSGWKRHARKAGVGKESENRISKLLLHR
;
A
#
# COMPACT_ATOMS: atom_id res chain seq x y z
N MET A 1 46.35 -16.83 -19.80
CA MET A 1 45.70 -15.51 -19.80
C MET A 1 44.60 -15.51 -18.76
N ALA A 2 44.72 -14.73 -17.68
CA ALA A 2 43.69 -14.64 -16.66
C ALA A 2 42.47 -13.89 -17.23
N LYS A 3 41.28 -14.50 -17.15
CA LYS A 3 40.02 -13.87 -17.56
C LYS A 3 39.64 -12.82 -16.51
N PHE A 4 39.96 -11.55 -16.76
CA PHE A 4 39.43 -10.41 -16.02
C PHE A 4 38.04 -10.06 -16.59
N GLY A 5 37.04 -10.87 -16.26
CA GLY A 5 35.64 -10.50 -16.37
C GLY A 5 35.10 -10.24 -14.97
N ILE A 6 34.09 -9.38 -14.81
CA ILE A 6 33.35 -9.25 -13.56
C ILE A 6 32.73 -10.64 -13.29
N THR A 7 33.37 -11.45 -12.45
CA THR A 7 33.02 -12.88 -12.25
C THR A 7 31.72 -13.08 -11.49
N ARG A 8 31.12 -11.99 -10.98
CA ARG A 8 29.86 -11.99 -10.23
C ARG A 8 29.07 -10.75 -10.57
N ASN A 9 27.81 -10.93 -10.95
CA ASN A 9 26.88 -9.83 -11.10
C ASN A 9 26.66 -9.19 -9.71
N PRO A 10 26.51 -7.86 -9.59
CA PRO A 10 26.11 -7.24 -8.33
C PRO A 10 24.97 -7.94 -7.56
N SER A 11 24.01 -8.56 -8.26
CA SER A 11 22.95 -9.37 -7.65
C SER A 11 23.49 -10.53 -6.80
N ASP A 12 24.51 -11.23 -7.30
CA ASP A 12 25.07 -12.43 -6.66
C ASP A 12 25.74 -12.06 -5.34
N VAL A 13 26.35 -10.87 -5.29
CA VAL A 13 26.95 -10.31 -4.07
C VAL A 13 25.87 -9.95 -3.06
N LEU A 14 24.75 -9.35 -3.49
CA LEU A 14 23.63 -9.02 -2.61
C LEU A 14 22.98 -10.27 -2.02
N GLU A 15 22.82 -11.32 -2.83
CA GLU A 15 22.33 -12.62 -2.36
C GLU A 15 23.28 -13.24 -1.33
N GLU A 16 24.59 -13.26 -1.59
CA GLU A 16 25.58 -13.77 -0.65
C GLU A 16 25.55 -13.01 0.69
N ILE A 17 25.47 -11.69 0.65
CA ILE A 17 25.36 -10.84 1.85
C ILE A 17 24.09 -11.18 2.63
N ALA A 18 22.95 -11.33 1.95
CA ALA A 18 21.68 -11.68 2.58
C ALA A 18 21.73 -13.07 3.24
N HIS A 19 22.34 -14.05 2.57
CA HIS A 19 22.54 -15.40 3.11
C HIS A 19 23.46 -15.39 4.33
N ARG A 20 24.60 -14.69 4.25
CA ARG A 20 25.56 -14.57 5.35
C ARG A 20 24.95 -13.88 6.57
N HIS A 21 24.22 -12.78 6.36
CA HIS A 21 23.51 -12.08 7.43
C HIS A 21 22.50 -13.01 8.13
N ARG A 22 21.74 -13.80 7.36
CA ARG A 22 20.80 -14.79 7.90
C ARG A 22 21.49 -15.86 8.75
N SER A 23 22.63 -16.39 8.31
CA SER A 23 23.38 -17.41 9.04
C SER A 23 23.96 -16.86 10.35
N ILE A 24 24.66 -15.73 10.30
CA ILE A 24 25.23 -15.07 11.49
C ILE A 24 24.13 -14.73 12.51
N ARG A 25 22.99 -14.23 12.03
CA ARG A 25 21.83 -13.96 12.88
C ARG A 25 21.36 -15.20 13.64
N LYS A 26 21.27 -16.36 12.95
CA LYS A 26 20.85 -17.63 13.56
C LYS A 26 21.89 -18.15 14.55
N GLU A 27 23.17 -18.09 14.22
CA GLU A 27 24.28 -18.49 15.11
C GLU A 27 24.31 -17.63 16.39
N ALA A 28 24.06 -16.33 16.27
CA ALA A 28 23.96 -15.41 17.39
C ALA A 28 22.66 -15.54 18.21
N GLY A 29 21.76 -16.46 17.85
CA GLY A 29 20.51 -16.71 18.56
C GLY A 29 19.44 -15.61 18.41
N PHE A 30 19.59 -14.69 17.45
CA PHE A 30 18.60 -13.62 17.23
C PHE A 30 17.56 -14.00 16.17
N SER A 31 16.30 -13.70 16.42
CA SER A 31 15.24 -13.71 15.39
C SER A 31 15.32 -12.47 14.50
N GLN A 32 14.72 -12.53 13.30
CA GLN A 32 14.63 -11.36 12.40
C GLN A 32 13.88 -10.20 13.07
N ASN A 33 12.88 -10.51 13.89
CA ASN A 33 12.08 -9.53 14.62
C ASN A 33 12.88 -8.86 15.74
N GLU A 34 13.75 -9.58 16.45
CA GLU A 34 14.61 -8.98 17.49
C GLU A 34 15.65 -8.04 16.92
N LEU A 35 16.23 -8.36 15.76
CA LEU A 35 17.13 -7.43 15.08
C LEU A 35 16.39 -6.20 14.57
N ALA A 36 15.19 -6.37 13.98
CA ALA A 36 14.38 -5.24 13.54
C ALA A 36 14.04 -4.29 14.71
N LYS A 37 13.65 -4.84 15.86
CA LYS A 37 13.40 -4.05 17.09
C LYS A 37 14.62 -3.28 17.56
N ARG A 38 15.80 -3.90 17.52
CA ARG A 38 17.08 -3.25 17.91
C ARG A 38 17.48 -2.11 16.97
N SER A 39 17.17 -2.24 15.68
CA SER A 39 17.37 -1.22 14.66
C SER A 39 16.30 -0.11 14.67
N GLY A 40 15.28 -0.25 15.54
CA GLY A 40 14.06 0.54 15.50
C GLY A 40 13.00 -0.12 14.61
N ASP A 41 11.78 -0.23 15.15
CA ASP A 41 10.65 -0.74 14.38
C ASP A 41 10.26 0.28 13.30
N TRP A 42 10.34 -0.13 12.04
CA TRP A 42 9.77 0.63 10.93
C TRP A 42 8.26 0.72 11.10
N LYS A 43 7.73 1.95 11.14
CA LYS A 43 6.30 2.21 11.19
C LYS A 43 5.92 3.08 10.02
N SER A 44 4.79 2.76 9.39
CA SER A 44 4.21 3.66 8.39
C SER A 44 3.84 4.98 9.06
N ALA A 45 4.22 6.09 8.44
CA ALA A 45 3.67 7.39 8.80
C ALA A 45 2.14 7.38 8.56
N PRO A 46 1.37 8.23 9.27
CA PRO A 46 -0.02 8.46 8.93
C PRO A 46 -0.17 8.84 7.44
N ALA A 47 -1.28 8.46 6.82
CA ALA A 47 -1.58 8.88 5.45
C ALA A 47 -1.70 10.41 5.40
N TYR A 48 -1.12 11.01 4.35
CA TYR A 48 -1.14 12.45 4.09
C TYR A 48 -1.54 12.72 2.64
N ASP A 49 -1.78 13.99 2.31
CA ASP A 49 -2.22 14.44 0.98
C ASP A 49 -3.48 13.73 0.45
N LEU A 50 -4.43 13.46 1.36
CA LEU A 50 -5.72 12.88 1.02
C LEU A 50 -6.63 13.95 0.39
N THR A 51 -6.49 14.16 -0.91
CA THR A 51 -7.33 15.08 -1.67
C THR A 51 -8.14 14.37 -2.75
N PHE A 52 -9.30 14.92 -3.09
CA PHE A 52 -10.10 14.39 -4.18
C PHE A 52 -9.42 14.69 -5.52
N SER A 53 -8.87 13.66 -6.17
CA SER A 53 -8.19 13.78 -7.46
C SER A 53 -9.18 13.79 -8.63
N ASN A 54 -8.99 14.74 -9.55
CA ASN A 54 -9.80 14.88 -10.77
C ASN A 54 -8.97 14.87 -12.06
N SER A 55 -7.65 14.64 -11.97
CA SER A 55 -6.68 15.02 -13.02
C SER A 55 -6.15 13.88 -13.88
N ALA A 56 -6.30 12.62 -13.48
CA ALA A 56 -5.62 11.51 -14.14
C ALA A 56 -6.38 10.92 -15.34
N HIS A 57 -7.10 11.73 -16.13
CA HIS A 57 -7.94 11.27 -17.25
C HIS A 57 -8.93 10.14 -16.88
N GLY A 58 -9.31 10.06 -15.60
CA GLY A 58 -10.15 9.01 -15.05
C GLY A 58 -9.42 7.69 -14.74
N LEU A 59 -8.09 7.68 -14.66
CA LEU A 59 -7.26 6.52 -14.31
C LEU A 59 -6.58 6.71 -12.94
N HIS A 60 -6.40 5.63 -12.20
CA HIS A 60 -5.58 5.56 -11.00
C HIS A 60 -4.10 5.53 -11.37
N SER A 61 -3.25 6.21 -10.60
CA SER A 61 -1.79 6.21 -10.81
C SER A 61 -1.15 4.83 -10.59
N THR A 62 -1.79 3.97 -9.80
CA THR A 62 -1.42 2.57 -9.61
C THR A 62 -2.63 1.69 -9.90
N MET A 63 -2.41 0.57 -10.59
CA MET A 63 -3.45 -0.41 -10.92
C MET A 63 -3.85 -1.19 -9.68
N ILE A 64 -5.15 -1.51 -9.58
CA ILE A 64 -5.72 -2.37 -8.55
C ILE A 64 -6.05 -3.70 -9.22
N ALA A 65 -5.20 -4.71 -9.00
CA ALA A 65 -5.30 -6.02 -9.65
C ALA A 65 -5.45 -5.94 -11.19
N GLY A 66 -4.67 -5.04 -11.82
CA GLY A 66 -4.66 -4.81 -13.27
C GLY A 66 -5.69 -3.80 -13.80
N GLU A 67 -6.60 -3.30 -12.96
CA GLU A 67 -7.61 -2.31 -13.33
C GLU A 67 -7.19 -0.91 -12.85
N SER A 68 -7.23 0.10 -13.74
CA SER A 68 -6.87 1.48 -13.40
C SER A 68 -7.98 2.49 -13.64
N ARG A 69 -9.05 2.19 -14.38
CA ARG A 69 -10.13 3.15 -14.65
C ARG A 69 -11.24 3.08 -13.61
N ASN A 70 -11.75 1.88 -13.32
CA ASN A 70 -12.87 1.72 -12.41
C ASN A 70 -12.76 0.46 -11.53
N PRO A 71 -11.79 0.43 -10.59
CA PRO A 71 -11.60 -0.71 -9.73
C PRO A 71 -12.76 -0.87 -8.74
N GLY A 72 -13.49 -1.98 -8.84
CA GLY A 72 -14.52 -2.39 -7.87
C GLY A 72 -14.01 -3.38 -6.79
N LYS A 73 -14.94 -3.79 -5.91
CA LYS A 73 -14.70 -4.68 -4.76
C LYS A 73 -13.99 -5.99 -5.12
N GLN A 74 -14.29 -6.56 -6.29
CA GLN A 74 -13.62 -7.77 -6.79
C GLN A 74 -12.10 -7.59 -6.94
N HIS A 75 -11.63 -6.42 -7.41
CA HIS A 75 -10.21 -6.13 -7.58
C HIS A 75 -9.52 -5.97 -6.23
N LEU A 76 -10.19 -5.30 -5.27
CA LEU A 76 -9.70 -5.17 -3.90
C LEU A 76 -9.60 -6.54 -3.22
N MET A 77 -10.57 -7.43 -3.42
CA MET A 77 -10.53 -8.79 -2.88
C MET A 77 -9.43 -9.64 -3.50
N LYS A 78 -9.14 -9.48 -4.81
CA LYS A 78 -7.99 -10.14 -5.46
C LYS A 78 -6.67 -9.71 -4.82
N LEU A 79 -6.47 -8.41 -4.57
CA LEU A 79 -5.27 -7.92 -3.88
C LEU A 79 -5.20 -8.43 -2.44
N ALA A 80 -6.32 -8.44 -1.72
CA ALA A 80 -6.38 -8.95 -0.37
C ALA A 80 -5.96 -10.43 -0.28
N ASP A 81 -6.41 -11.28 -1.20
CA ASP A 81 -5.97 -12.67 -1.24
C ASP A 81 -4.47 -12.79 -1.60
N TYR A 82 -3.99 -11.99 -2.58
CA TYR A 82 -2.58 -11.96 -2.96
C TYR A 82 -1.66 -11.59 -1.78
N PHE A 83 -2.02 -10.55 -1.03
CA PHE A 83 -1.27 -10.07 0.14
C PHE A 83 -1.66 -10.76 1.46
N LYS A 84 -2.54 -11.77 1.42
CA LYS A 84 -3.00 -12.54 2.60
C LYS A 84 -3.56 -11.66 3.73
N ILE A 85 -4.41 -10.70 3.35
CA ILE A 85 -5.12 -9.80 4.27
C ILE A 85 -6.40 -10.48 4.78
N ASN A 86 -6.36 -11.04 5.99
CA ASN A 86 -7.47 -11.82 6.55
C ASN A 86 -8.77 -11.03 6.78
N LYS A 87 -8.68 -9.73 7.10
CA LYS A 87 -9.84 -8.88 7.45
C LYS A 87 -10.30 -7.96 6.32
N ALA A 88 -9.99 -8.32 5.07
CA ALA A 88 -10.22 -7.42 3.94
C ALA A 88 -11.69 -6.98 3.79
N ARG A 89 -12.65 -7.88 4.00
CA ARG A 89 -14.07 -7.53 3.92
C ARG A 89 -14.48 -6.50 4.97
N GLU A 90 -14.00 -6.66 6.21
CA GLU A 90 -14.27 -5.73 7.30
C GLU A 90 -13.66 -4.35 7.02
N ILE A 91 -12.41 -4.32 6.55
CA ILE A 91 -11.71 -3.07 6.21
C ILE A 91 -12.42 -2.33 5.07
N ILE A 92 -12.80 -3.05 4.01
CA ILE A 92 -13.55 -2.48 2.89
C ILE A 92 -14.89 -1.93 3.38
N GLN A 93 -15.62 -2.68 4.21
CA GLN A 93 -16.91 -2.23 4.74
C GLN A 93 -16.77 -0.96 5.60
N GLN A 94 -15.75 -0.88 6.46
CA GLN A 94 -15.50 0.32 7.27
C GLN A 94 -15.23 1.56 6.39
N ALA A 95 -14.51 1.38 5.27
CA ALA A 95 -14.29 2.45 4.32
C ALA A 95 -15.58 2.85 3.58
N GLU A 96 -16.37 1.87 3.13
CA GLU A 96 -17.68 2.08 2.49
C GLU A 96 -18.62 2.85 3.44
N ASP A 97 -18.68 2.46 4.72
CA ASP A 97 -19.51 3.10 5.74
C ASP A 97 -19.07 4.54 6.02
N ALA A 98 -17.76 4.80 6.12
CA ALA A 98 -17.24 6.16 6.28
C ALA A 98 -17.57 7.05 5.08
N VAL A 99 -17.45 6.51 3.85
CA VAL A 99 -17.78 7.20 2.61
C VAL A 99 -19.28 7.48 2.50
N SER A 100 -20.14 6.57 2.97
CA SER A 100 -21.60 6.79 3.01
C SER A 100 -21.98 8.03 3.83
N GLY A 101 -21.17 8.36 4.85
CA GLY A 101 -21.30 9.54 5.68
C GLY A 101 -20.73 10.83 5.07
N TRP A 102 -20.27 10.82 3.81
CA TRP A 102 -19.48 11.91 3.20
C TRP A 102 -20.03 13.31 3.47
N LYS A 103 -21.33 13.56 3.21
CA LYS A 103 -21.92 14.90 3.40
C LYS A 103 -21.77 15.42 4.83
N ARG A 104 -21.93 14.54 5.83
CA ARG A 104 -21.76 14.90 7.25
C ARG A 104 -20.30 15.25 7.54
N HIS A 105 -19.36 14.44 7.05
CA HIS A 105 -17.93 14.66 7.25
C HIS A 105 -17.45 15.93 6.54
N ALA A 106 -17.88 16.15 5.29
CA ALA A 106 -17.57 17.33 4.48
C ALA A 106 -18.02 18.62 5.17
N ARG A 107 -19.26 18.68 5.67
CA ARG A 107 -19.77 19.84 6.42
C ARG A 107 -19.00 20.11 7.69
N LYS A 108 -18.71 19.06 8.47
CA LYS A 108 -17.92 19.18 9.71
C LYS A 108 -16.50 19.71 9.41
N ALA A 109 -15.93 19.34 8.28
CA ALA A 109 -14.61 19.79 7.83
C ALA A 109 -14.62 21.16 7.12
N GLY A 110 -15.78 21.81 6.96
CA GLY A 110 -15.87 23.11 6.28
C GLY A 110 -15.71 23.06 4.76
N VAL A 111 -15.95 21.91 4.13
CA VAL A 111 -15.91 21.76 2.67
C VAL A 111 -17.03 22.61 2.03
N GLY A 112 -16.68 23.39 1.02
CA GLY A 112 -17.65 24.21 0.29
C GLY A 112 -18.75 23.38 -0.39
N LYS A 113 -19.98 23.93 -0.45
CA LYS A 113 -21.19 23.23 -0.92
C LYS A 113 -21.06 22.67 -2.34
N GLU A 114 -20.37 23.39 -3.23
CA GLU A 114 -20.09 22.93 -4.59
C GLU A 114 -19.23 21.65 -4.59
N SER A 115 -18.13 21.64 -3.83
CA SER A 115 -17.25 20.48 -3.69
C SER A 115 -17.95 19.31 -2.99
N GLU A 116 -18.73 19.56 -1.93
CA GLU A 116 -19.56 18.56 -1.25
C GLU A 116 -20.46 17.83 -2.27
N ASN A 117 -21.19 18.60 -3.10
CA ASN A 117 -22.14 18.07 -4.07
C ASN A 117 -21.45 17.33 -5.21
N ARG A 118 -20.37 17.90 -5.77
CA ARG A 118 -19.60 17.29 -6.85
C ARG A 118 -19.07 15.91 -6.44
N ILE A 119 -18.45 15.83 -5.27
CA ILE A 119 -17.89 14.58 -4.74
C ILE A 119 -19.02 13.60 -4.37
N SER A 120 -20.12 14.08 -3.76
CA SER A 120 -21.29 13.24 -3.46
C SER A 120 -21.85 12.54 -4.69
N LYS A 121 -21.92 13.24 -5.83
CA LYS A 121 -22.42 12.67 -7.08
C LYS A 121 -21.54 11.49 -7.55
N LEU A 122 -20.24 11.58 -7.36
CA LEU A 122 -19.28 10.56 -7.80
C LEU A 122 -19.18 9.37 -6.84
N LEU A 123 -19.37 9.60 -5.53
CA LEU A 123 -19.27 8.54 -4.51
C LEU A 123 -20.57 7.76 -4.31
N LEU A 124 -21.74 8.41 -4.43
CA LEU A 124 -23.05 7.80 -4.13
C LEU A 124 -23.77 7.19 -5.34
N HIS A 125 -23.21 7.32 -6.54
CA HIS A 125 -23.76 6.74 -7.78
C HIS A 125 -22.86 5.63 -8.36
N ARG A 126 -21.95 5.07 -7.55
CA ARG A 126 -21.06 3.96 -7.92
C ARG A 126 -21.53 2.65 -7.32
#